data_AF-A0A847ZCX8-F1
#
_entry.id   AF-A0A847ZCX8-F1
#
_cell.length_a   1.000
_cell.length_b   1.000
_cell.length_c   1.000
_cell.angle_alpha   90.00
_cell.angle_beta   90.00
_cell.angle_gamma   90.00
#
_symmetry.space_group_name_H-M   'P 1'
#
loop_
_entity.id
_entity.type
_entity.pdbx_description
1 polymer ?
#
loop_
_entity_poly.entity_id
_entity_poly.type
_entity_poly.pdbx_seq_one_letter_code
_entity_poly.pdbx_strand_id
1 'polypeptide(L)' 'MNLRKEPNLESVILDTFAQGTAITILGEEGDWYRVAAGAKEGYMMKALVASGGKPSL' A
#
# COMPACT_ATOMS: atom_id res chain seq x y z
N MET A 1 -8.40 0.57 -2.45
CA MET A 1 -6.94 0.50 -2.70
C MET A 1 -6.56 -0.95 -2.88
N ASN A 2 -5.92 -1.30 -3.99
CA ASN A 2 -5.64 -2.70 -4.31
C ASN A 2 -4.27 -3.10 -3.76
N LEU A 3 -4.23 -4.19 -3.00
CA LEU A 3 -2.99 -4.86 -2.63
C LEU A 3 -2.65 -5.87 -3.72
N ARG A 4 -1.49 -5.72 -4.32
CA ARG A 4 -1.03 -6.53 -5.43
C ARG A 4 0.12 -7.43 -5.05
N LYS A 5 0.28 -8.53 -5.77
CA LYS A 5 1.38 -9.47 -5.54
C LYS A 5 2.73 -8.90 -5.95
N GLU A 6 2.77 -8.09 -7.00
CA GLU A 6 3.99 -7.48 -7.54
C GLU A 6 3.77 -5.99 -7.84
N PRO A 7 4.83 -5.17 -7.94
CA PRO A 7 4.75 -3.72 -8.18
C PRO A 7 4.45 -3.38 -9.65
N ASN A 8 3.36 -3.95 -10.21
CA ASN A 8 2.89 -3.65 -11.55
C ASN A 8 1.36 -3.81 -11.65
N LEU A 9 0.76 -3.19 -12.68
CA LEU A 9 -0.69 -3.14 -12.88
C LEU A 9 -1.30 -4.45 -13.40
N GLU A 10 -0.49 -5.36 -13.93
CA GLU A 10 -0.90 -6.64 -14.50
C GLU A 10 -0.95 -7.77 -13.45
N SER A 11 -0.28 -7.56 -12.32
CA SER A 11 -0.18 -8.56 -11.26
C SER A 11 -1.51 -8.79 -10.54
N VAL A 12 -1.63 -10.00 -10.00
CA VAL A 12 -2.80 -10.46 -9.25
C VAL A 12 -3.09 -9.51 -8.08
N ILE A 13 -4.36 -9.13 -7.96
CA ILE A 13 -4.89 -8.41 -6.80
C ILE A 13 -5.11 -9.45 -5.69
N LEU A 14 -4.36 -9.32 -4.59
CA LEU A 14 -4.44 -10.18 -3.41
C LEU A 14 -5.62 -9.78 -2.50
N ASP A 15 -5.94 -8.48 -2.47
CA ASP A 15 -7.06 -7.93 -1.74
C ASP A 15 -7.36 -6.48 -2.14
N THR A 16 -8.48 -5.95 -1.65
CA THR A 16 -8.86 -4.54 -1.76
C THR A 16 -9.24 -3.96 -0.40
N PHE A 17 -8.68 -2.82 -0.07
CA PHE A 17 -8.92 -2.12 1.19
C PHE A 17 -9.66 -0.80 0.97
N ALA A 18 -10.50 -0.41 1.93
CA ALA A 18 -11.16 0.89 1.91
C ALA A 18 -10.13 2.02 2.13
N GLN A 19 -10.43 3.23 1.66
CA GLN A 19 -9.61 4.39 1.99
C GLN A 19 -9.62 4.63 3.50
N GLY A 20 -8.49 5.06 4.06
CA GLY A 20 -8.33 5.25 5.50
C GLY A 20 -8.01 3.97 6.28
N THR A 21 -7.97 2.80 5.63
CA THR A 21 -7.39 1.61 6.25
C THR A 21 -5.93 1.87 6.60
N ALA A 22 -5.59 1.68 7.87
CA ALA A 22 -4.21 1.78 8.35
C ALA A 22 -3.37 0.65 7.75
N ILE A 23 -2.20 1.01 7.25
CA ILE A 23 -1.21 0.10 6.67
C ILE A 23 0.17 0.47 7.20
N THR A 24 1.10 -0.49 7.15
CA THR A 24 2.51 -0.25 7.44
C THR A 24 3.29 -0.29 6.14
N ILE A 25 4.06 0.76 5.85
CA ILE A 25 4.98 0.77 4.70
C ILE A 25 6.26 0.05 5.13
N LEU A 26 6.61 -1.01 4.42
CA LEU A 26 7.81 -1.83 4.64
C LEU A 26 8.97 -1.41 3.73
N GLY A 27 8.65 -0.80 2.59
CA GLY A 27 9.64 -0.33 1.63
C GLY A 27 9.02 0.34 0.41
N GLU A 28 9.87 0.84 -0.46
CA GLU A 28 9.48 1.54 -1.68
C GLU A 28 10.16 0.95 -2.90
N GLU A 29 9.40 0.81 -3.98
CA GLU A 29 9.92 0.34 -5.27
C GLU A 29 9.22 1.10 -6.41
N GLY A 30 9.93 2.07 -6.99
CA GLY A 30 9.36 2.95 -8.03
C GLY A 30 8.09 3.67 -7.54
N ASP A 31 6.99 3.45 -8.25
CA ASP A 31 5.67 4.01 -7.95
C ASP A 31 4.85 3.19 -6.95
N TRP A 32 5.47 2.22 -6.28
CA TRP A 32 4.81 1.30 -5.35
C TRP A 32 5.41 1.36 -3.95
N TYR A 33 4.54 1.17 -2.96
CA TYR A 33 4.92 0.80 -1.61
C TYR A 33 4.77 -0.70 -1.44
N ARG A 34 5.78 -1.35 -0.88
CA ARG A 34 5.60 -2.65 -0.23
C ARG A 34 4.98 -2.39 1.14
N VAL A 35 3.83 -2.99 1.42
CA VAL A 35 3.03 -2.71 2.61
C VAL A 35 2.59 -3.98 3.31
N ALA A 36 2.43 -3.89 4.63
CA ALA A 36 1.67 -4.84 5.42
C ALA A 36 0.30 -4.24 5.78
N ALA A 37 -0.76 -4.99 5.51
CA ALA A 37 -2.15 -4.63 5.82
C ALA A 37 -2.82 -5.81 6.55
N GLY A 38 -2.84 -5.75 7.89
CA GLY A 38 -3.26 -6.88 8.72
C GLY A 38 -2.31 -8.07 8.57
N ALA A 39 -2.83 -9.24 8.20
CA ALA A 39 -2.05 -10.46 7.97
C ALA A 39 -1.55 -10.61 6.52
N LYS A 40 -1.81 -9.64 5.65
CA LYS A 40 -1.43 -9.68 4.23
C LYS A 40 -0.29 -8.71 3.96
N GLU A 41 0.57 -9.10 3.03
CA GLU A 41 1.68 -8.29 2.54
C GLU A 41 1.65 -8.25 1.01
N GLY A 42 2.04 -7.11 0.44
CA GLY A 42 2.06 -6.91 -1.00
C GLY A 42 2.36 -5.47 -1.38
N TYR A 43 1.92 -5.07 -2.57
CA TYR A 43 2.25 -3.78 -3.17
C TYR A 43 1.02 -2.91 -3.38
N MET A 44 1.10 -1.64 -2.98
CA MET A 44 0.08 -0.62 -3.25
C MET A 44 0.69 0.57 -3.98
N MET A 45 -0.03 1.15 -4.95
CA MET A 45 0.46 2.34 -5.66
C MET A 45 0.60 3.53 -4.69
N LYS A 46 1.75 4.20 -4.74
CA LYS A 46 2.07 5.35 -3.89
C LYS A 46 1.02 6.46 -3.98
N ALA A 47 0.55 6.74 -5.19
CA ALA A 47 -0.46 7.78 -5.44
C ALA A 47 -1.80 7.54 -4.73
N LEU A 48 -2.09 6.30 -4.31
CA LEU A 48 -3.31 5.94 -3.59
C LEU A 48 -3.11 5.86 -2.08
N VAL A 49 -1.85 5.81 -1.61
CA VAL A 49 -1.49 5.74 -0.21
C VAL A 49 -1.21 7.14 0.30
N ALA A 50 -2.11 7.67 1.13
CA ALA A 50 -1.85 8.90 1.86
C ALA A 50 -1.03 8.60 3.11
N SER A 51 0.13 9.26 3.27
CA SER A 51 0.82 9.28 4.56
C SER A 51 -0.05 10.07 5.54
N GLY A 52 -0.68 9.39 6.50
CA GLY A 52 -1.34 10.04 7.63
C GLY A 52 -0.35 10.98 8.32
N GLY A 53 -0.75 12.24 8.50
CA GLY A 53 0.13 13.39 8.74
C GLY A 53 1.22 13.20 9.78
N LYS A 54 2.36 13.85 9.56
CA LYS A 54 3.23 14.26 10.68
C LYS A 54 2.37 15.10 11.63
N PRO A 55 2.24 14.76 12.92
CA PRO A 55 1.84 15.74 13.90
C PRO A 55 2.93 16.82 13.90
N SER A 56 2.62 17.98 13.33
CA SER A 56 3.37 19.19 13.61
C SER A 56 3.13 19.51 15.08
N LEU A 57 4.21 19.49 15.89
CA LEU A 57 4.21 20.03 17.26
C LEU A 57 4.04 21.55 17.24
#